data_AF-A0A7W4YRU5-F1
#
_entry.id   AF-A0A7W4YRU5-F1
#
_cell.length_a   1.000
_cell.length_b   1.000
_cell.length_c   1.000
_cell.angle_alpha   90.00
_cell.angle_beta   90.00
_cell.angle_gamma   90.00
#
_symmetry.space_group_name_H-M   'P 1'
#
loop_
_entity.id
_entity.type
_entity.pdbx_description
1 polymer ?
#
loop_
_entity_poly.entity_id
_entity_poly.type
_entity_poly.pdbx_seq_one_letter_code
_entity_poly.pdbx_strand_id
1 'polypeptide(L)'
;MTIFEAKLARRFVFALCSAGLGFGASAQEVPSSWRTECVGRTLLKLPGEVEVAALSAADFREYAAGNGDAYPRSKFPDGQYAFGPMQSFMGLLMVSQPEGESRRREFRQAAERRKVADLTRLKANHGITARGQRANLETLATARHAGVAWRMGSNYSTYIEVGRSALWWGVSGRPEEKAVLEKYYLTLINGVQPRPLFTVPSVPGVCLPHVFISDDATTPRSISVAYRLREHPDVTVWMEDRNARLVDKIGNPSAYSAAARADFFWMQDYAGNYQSVRSLWQELYKDVTVPAGRGVESFVALKRKDGTEDYGYLLSVRGEPNAKEDRPDLMMYVIRDAAHARAKGVDPISREGVLELGKTIAASMRPLPVK
;
A
#
# COMPACT_ATOMS: atom_id res chain seq x y z
N MET A 1 45.12 -60.17 -43.92
CA MET A 1 44.00 -59.48 -43.24
C MET A 1 44.62 -58.63 -42.13
N THR A 2 44.95 -57.36 -42.41
CA THR A 2 44.10 -56.17 -42.18
C THR A 2 43.74 -56.02 -40.69
N ILE A 3 43.95 -54.91 -39.97
CA ILE A 3 44.25 -53.51 -40.31
C ILE A 3 44.51 -52.81 -38.95
N PHE A 4 45.54 -51.95 -38.89
CA PHE A 4 45.67 -50.65 -38.16
C PHE A 4 45.72 -50.62 -36.62
N GLU A 5 46.81 -50.13 -35.99
CA GLU A 5 47.26 -48.71 -35.84
C GLU A 5 46.34 -47.88 -34.91
N ALA A 6 46.78 -46.95 -34.05
CA ALA A 6 48.10 -46.40 -33.74
C ALA A 6 48.03 -45.60 -32.41
N LYS A 7 49.19 -45.57 -31.73
CA LYS A 7 49.86 -44.45 -31.03
C LYS A 7 49.05 -43.16 -30.78
N LEU A 8 48.91 -42.75 -29.51
CA LEU A 8 49.81 -41.82 -28.79
C LEU A 8 49.59 -40.33 -29.13
N ALA A 9 49.11 -39.54 -28.16
CA ALA A 9 49.72 -38.24 -27.84
C ALA A 9 49.08 -37.59 -26.60
N ARG A 10 49.96 -37.27 -25.64
CA ARG A 10 49.76 -36.36 -24.52
C ARG A 10 49.15 -35.03 -24.96
N ARG A 11 48.18 -34.51 -24.19
CA ARG A 11 47.84 -33.09 -24.20
C ARG A 11 47.88 -32.52 -22.78
N PHE A 12 48.63 -31.43 -22.67
CA PHE A 12 48.78 -30.54 -21.53
C PHE A 12 47.42 -30.02 -21.04
N VAL A 13 47.22 -30.07 -19.72
CA VAL A 13 46.13 -29.33 -19.05
C VAL A 13 46.72 -28.01 -18.56
N PHE A 14 46.42 -26.92 -19.26
CA PHE A 14 46.58 -25.57 -18.76
C PHE A 14 45.37 -25.25 -17.87
N ALA A 15 45.58 -25.14 -16.56
CA ALA A 15 44.59 -24.60 -15.65
C ALA A 15 44.60 -23.06 -15.75
N LEU A 16 43.69 -22.50 -16.53
CA LEU A 16 43.36 -21.06 -16.44
C LEU A 16 42.56 -20.82 -15.15
N CYS A 17 43.23 -20.29 -14.14
CA CYS A 17 42.55 -19.62 -13.02
C CYS A 17 42.01 -18.27 -13.53
N SER A 18 40.80 -18.28 -14.08
CA SER A 18 40.03 -17.07 -14.32
C SER A 18 39.53 -16.55 -12.97
N ALA A 19 40.31 -15.67 -12.33
CA ALA A 19 39.83 -14.85 -11.24
C ALA A 19 38.78 -13.88 -11.80
N GLY A 20 37.52 -14.32 -11.82
CA GLY A 20 36.39 -13.45 -12.05
C GLY A 20 36.32 -12.44 -10.92
N LEU A 21 36.72 -11.20 -11.20
CA LEU A 21 36.34 -10.02 -10.43
C LEU A 21 34.82 -9.87 -10.54
N GLY A 22 34.10 -10.65 -9.74
CA GLY A 22 32.69 -10.40 -9.48
C GLY A 22 32.59 -9.10 -8.72
N PHE A 23 32.07 -8.06 -9.37
CA PHE A 23 31.43 -6.96 -8.68
C PHE A 23 30.23 -7.55 -7.91
N GLY A 24 30.50 -8.10 -6.73
CA GLY A 24 29.48 -8.41 -5.76
C GLY A 24 28.88 -7.08 -5.34
N ALA A 25 27.72 -6.73 -5.91
CA ALA A 25 26.85 -5.76 -5.29
C ALA A 25 26.61 -6.25 -3.87
N SER A 26 27.25 -5.62 -2.88
CA SER A 26 27.00 -5.90 -1.47
C SER A 26 25.50 -5.73 -1.28
N ALA A 27 24.79 -6.81 -0.99
CA ALA A 27 23.41 -6.72 -0.57
C ALA A 27 23.37 -5.78 0.64
N GLN A 28 22.56 -4.72 0.57
CA GLN A 28 22.43 -3.79 1.69
C GLN A 28 21.99 -4.60 2.93
N GLU A 29 22.84 -4.63 3.96
CA GLU A 29 22.54 -5.37 5.17
C GLU A 29 21.42 -4.64 5.94
N VAL A 30 20.32 -5.34 6.22
CA VAL A 30 19.21 -4.76 6.98
C VAL A 30 19.43 -4.99 8.46
N PRO A 31 19.52 -3.93 9.30
CA PRO A 31 19.81 -4.09 10.71
C PRO A 31 18.84 -5.03 11.43
N SER A 32 19.37 -5.86 12.32
CA SER A 32 18.58 -6.82 13.10
C SER A 32 17.61 -6.15 14.07
N SER A 33 17.91 -4.91 14.49
CA SER A 33 17.04 -4.08 15.34
C SER A 33 15.78 -3.59 14.64
N TRP A 34 15.74 -3.60 13.30
CA TRP A 34 14.57 -3.14 12.56
C TRP A 34 13.42 -4.15 12.67
N ARG A 35 12.23 -3.61 12.93
CA ARG A 35 11.01 -4.39 13.16
C ARG A 35 10.31 -4.66 11.84
N THR A 36 9.77 -5.86 11.69
CA THR A 36 9.04 -6.25 10.48
C THR A 36 7.59 -5.75 10.56
N GLU A 37 7.14 -5.10 9.51
CA GLU A 37 5.78 -4.62 9.29
C GLU A 37 5.25 -5.18 7.95
N CYS A 38 3.94 -5.07 7.70
CA CYS A 38 3.30 -5.50 6.47
C CYS A 38 2.32 -4.46 5.92
N VAL A 39 2.27 -4.34 4.59
CA VAL A 39 1.33 -3.50 3.84
C VAL A 39 0.81 -4.31 2.66
N GLY A 40 -0.51 -4.45 2.52
CA GLY A 40 -1.09 -5.38 1.56
C GLY A 40 -0.57 -6.80 1.82
N ARG A 41 0.10 -7.40 0.83
CA ARG A 41 0.74 -8.71 0.95
C ARG A 41 2.27 -8.61 0.88
N THR A 42 2.82 -7.47 1.27
CA THR A 42 4.26 -7.24 1.25
C THR A 42 4.76 -6.92 2.64
N LEU A 43 5.85 -7.58 3.05
CA LEU A 43 6.62 -7.27 4.23
C LEU A 43 7.64 -6.18 3.93
N LEU A 44 7.92 -5.36 4.92
CA LEU A 44 9.02 -4.41 4.96
C LEU A 44 9.55 -4.32 6.39
N LYS A 45 10.77 -3.82 6.56
CA LYS A 45 11.32 -3.50 7.87
C LYS A 45 11.42 -1.98 8.03
N LEU A 46 11.09 -1.49 9.22
CA LEU A 46 11.19 -0.07 9.57
C LEU A 46 12.11 0.11 10.79
N PRO A 47 12.88 1.20 10.86
CA PRO A 47 13.68 1.53 12.03
C PRO A 47 12.79 2.03 13.18
N GLY A 48 13.16 1.63 14.40
CA GLY A 48 12.60 2.18 15.65
C GLY A 48 11.08 2.10 15.74
N GLU A 49 10.51 3.07 16.47
CA GLU A 49 9.08 3.24 16.59
C GLU A 49 8.53 4.14 15.49
N VAL A 50 7.32 3.81 15.01
CA VAL A 50 6.65 4.55 13.95
C VAL A 50 5.23 4.95 14.33
N GLU A 51 4.76 6.01 13.69
CA GLU A 51 3.36 6.38 13.64
C GLU A 51 2.80 5.97 12.28
N VAL A 52 1.57 5.47 12.24
CA VAL A 52 0.90 5.09 11.00
C VAL A 52 -0.21 6.09 10.69
N ALA A 53 -0.37 6.45 9.42
CA ALA A 53 -1.46 7.28 8.97
C ALA A 53 -2.74 6.45 8.79
N ALA A 54 -3.86 7.00 9.26
CA ALA A 54 -5.22 6.49 9.08
C ALA A 54 -6.20 7.68 9.17
N LEU A 55 -7.51 7.47 9.01
CA LEU A 55 -8.45 8.58 9.17
C LEU A 55 -8.52 9.03 10.63
N SER A 56 -8.50 10.35 10.84
CA SER A 56 -8.77 10.92 12.16
C SER A 56 -10.22 10.63 12.57
N ALA A 57 -10.51 10.72 13.87
CA ALA A 57 -11.88 10.55 14.37
C ALA A 57 -12.89 11.46 13.67
N ALA A 58 -12.52 12.72 13.45
CA ALA A 58 -13.40 13.70 12.80
C ALA A 58 -13.67 13.30 11.34
N ASP A 59 -12.62 13.02 10.57
CA ASP A 59 -12.77 12.67 9.15
C ASP A 59 -13.54 11.34 8.98
N PHE A 60 -13.26 10.35 9.84
CA PHE A 60 -13.95 9.07 9.79
C PHE A 60 -15.44 9.23 10.14
N ARG A 61 -15.79 10.07 11.12
CA ARG A 61 -17.19 10.36 11.47
C ARG A 61 -17.94 11.00 10.30
N GLU A 62 -17.36 12.01 9.65
CA GLU A 62 -17.99 12.67 8.50
C GLU A 62 -18.16 11.69 7.33
N TYR A 63 -17.13 10.87 7.07
CA TYR A 63 -17.22 9.82 6.05
C TYR A 63 -18.31 8.79 6.36
N ALA A 64 -18.38 8.30 7.61
CA ALA A 64 -19.41 7.37 8.07
C ALA A 64 -20.82 7.96 7.99
N ALA A 65 -20.97 9.27 8.23
CA ALA A 65 -22.23 10.00 8.06
C ALA A 65 -22.63 10.20 6.59
N GLY A 66 -21.70 10.02 5.64
CA GLY A 66 -21.92 10.30 4.22
C GLY A 66 -21.75 11.77 3.84
N ASN A 67 -21.15 12.57 4.73
CA ASN A 67 -20.88 14.01 4.54
C ASN A 67 -19.40 14.29 4.21
N GLY A 68 -18.53 13.30 4.36
CA GLY A 68 -17.10 13.44 4.11
C GLY A 68 -16.75 13.44 2.63
N ASP A 69 -15.52 13.86 2.34
CA ASP A 69 -14.93 13.74 1.00
C ASP A 69 -15.05 12.29 0.48
N ALA A 70 -15.22 12.14 -0.83
CA ALA A 70 -15.24 10.81 -1.46
C ALA A 70 -13.94 10.03 -1.17
N TYR A 71 -12.84 10.74 -0.96
CA TYR A 71 -11.52 10.23 -0.63
C TYR A 71 -10.93 11.03 0.54
N PRO A 72 -11.34 10.74 1.78
CA PRO A 72 -10.85 11.45 2.94
C PRO A 72 -9.35 11.21 3.12
N ARG A 73 -8.67 12.25 3.57
CA ARG A 73 -7.21 12.26 3.68
C ARG A 73 -6.75 11.58 4.97
N SER A 74 -5.88 10.58 4.85
CA SER A 74 -5.24 9.94 6.00
C SER A 74 -4.27 10.88 6.70
N LYS A 75 -4.24 10.82 8.02
CA LYS A 75 -3.44 11.68 8.89
C LYS A 75 -2.67 10.87 9.91
N PHE A 76 -1.49 11.36 10.29
CA PHE A 76 -0.78 10.88 11.48
C PHE A 76 -1.56 11.26 12.75
N PRO A 77 -1.23 10.66 13.91
CA PRO A 77 -1.98 10.89 15.16
C PRO A 77 -2.06 12.36 15.62
N ASP A 78 -1.10 13.20 15.24
CA ASP A 78 -1.10 14.64 15.51
C ASP A 78 -1.93 15.47 14.51
N GLY A 79 -2.60 14.82 13.56
CA GLY A 79 -3.43 15.46 12.55
C GLY A 79 -2.66 15.89 11.29
N GLN A 80 -1.33 15.70 11.23
CA GLN A 80 -0.56 15.98 10.03
C GLN A 80 -1.02 15.07 8.88
N TYR A 81 -1.26 15.67 7.71
CA TYR A 81 -1.61 14.95 6.50
C TYR A 81 -0.47 14.02 6.05
N ALA A 82 -0.82 12.79 5.68
CA ALA A 82 0.09 11.86 5.02
C ALA A 82 -0.31 11.72 3.55
N PHE A 83 0.60 12.04 2.63
CA PHE A 83 0.34 12.00 1.19
C PHE A 83 0.27 10.56 0.65
N GLY A 84 -0.83 10.23 -0.03
CA GLY A 84 -0.95 9.01 -0.85
C GLY A 84 -1.56 7.74 -0.23
N PRO A 85 -1.88 7.60 1.08
CA PRO A 85 -2.57 6.40 1.56
C PRO A 85 -3.96 6.25 0.95
N MET A 86 -4.22 5.10 0.34
CA MET A 86 -5.50 4.67 -0.19
C MET A 86 -5.66 3.18 0.10
N GLN A 87 -6.85 2.77 0.52
CA GLN A 87 -7.12 1.36 0.80
C GLN A 87 -8.28 0.89 -0.07
N SER A 88 -7.99 -0.03 -0.99
CA SER A 88 -8.99 -0.75 -1.77
C SER A 88 -8.75 -2.25 -1.63
N PHE A 89 -9.75 -2.96 -1.14
CA PHE A 89 -9.76 -4.42 -1.06
C PHE A 89 -11.18 -4.88 -1.38
N MET A 90 -11.38 -5.39 -2.59
CA MET A 90 -12.71 -5.72 -3.14
C MET A 90 -13.74 -4.56 -3.12
N GLY A 91 -13.28 -3.33 -2.96
CA GLY A 91 -14.11 -2.19 -2.59
C GLY A 91 -13.29 -1.16 -1.85
N LEU A 92 -13.83 0.04 -1.69
CA LEU A 92 -13.16 1.12 -0.99
C LEU A 92 -13.19 0.86 0.52
N LEU A 93 -12.02 0.93 1.15
CA LEU A 93 -11.84 0.79 2.58
C LEU A 93 -11.42 2.11 3.19
N MET A 94 -11.94 2.39 4.38
CA MET A 94 -11.45 3.44 5.26
C MET A 94 -11.24 2.84 6.64
N VAL A 95 -10.11 3.16 7.26
CA VAL A 95 -9.78 2.73 8.62
C VAL A 95 -9.54 3.95 9.49
N SER A 96 -10.13 3.99 10.68
CA SER A 96 -9.86 5.05 11.65
C SER A 96 -8.55 4.79 12.41
N GLN A 97 -7.98 5.84 12.97
CA GLN A 97 -7.06 5.69 14.09
C GLN A 97 -7.73 4.90 15.25
N PRO A 98 -6.95 4.26 16.14
CA PRO A 98 -7.50 3.59 17.31
C PRO A 98 -8.17 4.60 18.26
N GLU A 99 -9.43 4.37 18.58
CA GLU A 99 -10.26 5.28 19.36
C GLU A 99 -10.73 4.70 20.69
N GLY A 100 -11.29 5.56 21.54
CA GLY A 100 -12.05 5.16 22.73
C GLY A 100 -13.45 4.67 22.38
N GLU A 101 -14.10 3.98 23.32
CA GLU A 101 -15.45 3.41 23.11
C GLU A 101 -16.49 4.48 22.76
N SER A 102 -16.46 5.64 23.42
CA SER A 102 -17.40 6.75 23.14
C SER A 102 -17.34 7.20 21.68
N ARG A 103 -16.14 7.38 21.14
CA ARG A 103 -15.94 7.78 19.74
C ARG A 103 -16.41 6.70 18.77
N ARG A 104 -16.12 5.43 19.05
CA ARG A 104 -16.62 4.33 18.20
C ARG A 104 -18.15 4.27 18.20
N ARG A 105 -18.81 4.51 19.35
CA ARG A 105 -20.28 4.65 19.41
C ARG A 105 -20.78 5.81 18.54
N GLU A 106 -20.11 6.96 18.53
CA GLU A 106 -20.45 8.08 17.64
C GLU A 106 -20.36 7.67 16.15
N PHE A 107 -19.32 6.94 15.75
CA PHE A 107 -19.18 6.46 14.38
C PHE A 107 -20.30 5.49 14.00
N ARG A 108 -20.64 4.55 14.89
CA ARG A 108 -21.74 3.61 14.66
C ARG A 108 -23.07 4.33 14.49
N GLN A 109 -23.35 5.31 15.35
CA GLN A 109 -24.55 6.14 15.23
C GLN A 109 -24.58 6.93 13.91
N ALA A 110 -23.43 7.43 13.45
CA ALA A 110 -23.33 8.10 12.15
C ALA A 110 -23.64 7.14 11.00
N ALA A 111 -23.10 5.91 11.03
CA ALA A 111 -23.37 4.89 10.04
C ALA A 111 -24.85 4.44 10.02
N GLU A 112 -25.48 4.29 11.19
CA GLU A 112 -26.92 3.99 11.30
C GLU A 112 -27.78 5.11 10.71
N ARG A 113 -27.44 6.38 11.00
CA ARG A 113 -28.12 7.53 10.38
C ARG A 113 -27.96 7.52 8.86
N ARG A 114 -26.77 7.17 8.34
CA ARG A 114 -26.52 7.04 6.91
C ARG A 114 -27.37 5.94 6.27
N LYS A 115 -27.53 4.79 6.92
CA LYS A 115 -28.44 3.73 6.46
C LYS A 115 -29.89 4.21 6.35
N VAL A 116 -30.37 4.96 7.34
CA VAL A 116 -31.72 5.55 7.32
C VAL A 116 -31.86 6.59 6.20
N ALA A 117 -30.84 7.43 5.99
CA ALA A 117 -30.81 8.40 4.90
C ALA A 117 -30.83 7.71 3.53
N ASP A 118 -30.05 6.64 3.37
CA ASP A 118 -30.03 5.81 2.15
C ASP A 118 -31.40 5.19 1.87
N LEU A 119 -32.08 4.63 2.88
CA LEU A 119 -33.44 4.11 2.75
C LEU A 119 -34.42 5.21 2.32
N THR A 120 -34.31 6.38 2.93
CA THR A 120 -35.18 7.52 2.64
C THR A 120 -35.00 7.97 1.19
N ARG A 121 -33.75 8.11 0.73
CA ARG A 121 -33.44 8.45 -0.66
C ARG A 121 -33.91 7.37 -1.63
N LEU A 122 -33.75 6.09 -1.29
CA LEU A 122 -34.24 4.99 -2.12
C LEU A 122 -35.76 5.02 -2.28
N LYS A 123 -36.52 5.29 -1.21
CA LYS A 123 -37.98 5.42 -1.24
C LYS A 123 -38.43 6.64 -2.06
N ALA A 124 -37.76 7.78 -1.86
CA ALA A 124 -38.01 9.00 -2.65
C ALA A 124 -37.77 8.76 -4.15
N ASN A 125 -36.81 7.90 -4.50
CA ASN A 125 -36.52 7.49 -5.86
C ASN A 125 -37.33 6.25 -6.31
N HIS A 126 -38.49 5.98 -5.70
CA HIS A 126 -39.39 4.88 -6.07
C HIS A 126 -38.73 3.48 -6.10
N GLY A 127 -37.78 3.24 -5.20
CA GLY A 127 -37.04 1.97 -5.14
C GLY A 127 -35.95 1.84 -6.20
N ILE A 128 -35.51 2.94 -6.82
CA ILE A 128 -34.45 2.95 -7.84
C ILE A 128 -33.18 3.53 -7.22
N THR A 129 -32.08 2.77 -7.29
CA THR A 129 -30.77 3.23 -6.81
C THR A 129 -30.22 4.35 -7.69
N ALA A 130 -29.18 5.07 -7.23
CA ALA A 130 -28.49 6.08 -8.04
C ALA A 130 -27.89 5.55 -9.36
N ARG A 131 -27.79 4.22 -9.51
CA ARG A 131 -27.33 3.53 -10.73
C ARG A 131 -28.47 2.95 -11.57
N GLY A 132 -29.72 3.34 -11.32
CA GLY A 132 -30.88 2.91 -12.10
C GLY A 132 -31.38 1.49 -11.79
N GLN A 133 -30.89 0.86 -10.71
CA GLN A 133 -31.30 -0.51 -10.36
C GLN A 133 -32.54 -0.47 -9.46
N ARG A 134 -33.58 -1.25 -9.78
CA ARG A 134 -34.68 -1.49 -8.83
C ARG A 134 -34.16 -2.33 -7.66
N ALA A 135 -34.33 -1.85 -6.44
CA ALA A 135 -33.79 -2.48 -5.24
C ALA A 135 -34.65 -2.17 -4.01
N ASN A 136 -34.53 -3.04 -3.02
CA ASN A 136 -34.87 -2.76 -1.63
C ASN A 136 -33.59 -2.58 -0.81
N LEU A 137 -33.71 -1.94 0.35
CA LEU A 137 -32.64 -1.97 1.34
C LEU A 137 -32.75 -3.25 2.15
N GLU A 138 -31.67 -4.03 2.16
CA GLU A 138 -31.54 -5.23 2.96
C GLU A 138 -30.47 -5.02 4.03
N THR A 139 -30.78 -5.34 5.28
CA THR A 139 -29.79 -5.33 6.37
C THR A 139 -28.98 -6.63 6.31
N LEU A 140 -27.67 -6.52 6.46
CA LEU A 140 -26.75 -7.65 6.40
C LEU A 140 -26.15 -7.92 7.79
N ALA A 141 -25.82 -9.19 8.06
CA ALA A 141 -25.24 -9.60 9.33
C ALA A 141 -23.74 -9.27 9.38
N THR A 142 -23.29 -8.60 10.46
CA THR A 142 -21.88 -8.22 10.66
C THR A 142 -21.06 -9.32 11.35
N ALA A 143 -21.43 -10.59 11.19
CA ALA A 143 -20.82 -11.74 11.87
C ALA A 143 -20.57 -11.47 13.37
N ARG A 144 -19.32 -11.57 13.83
CA ARG A 144 -18.89 -11.32 15.21
C ARG A 144 -18.68 -9.83 15.55
N HIS A 145 -18.81 -8.95 14.58
CA HIS A 145 -18.45 -7.54 14.72
C HIS A 145 -19.65 -6.70 15.12
N ALA A 146 -19.42 -5.78 16.03
CA ALA A 146 -20.37 -4.73 16.32
C ALA A 146 -20.35 -3.71 15.17
N GLY A 147 -21.50 -3.40 14.58
CA GLY A 147 -21.55 -2.55 13.40
C GLY A 147 -22.91 -2.53 12.72
N VAL A 148 -22.94 -1.99 11.51
CA VAL A 148 -24.11 -1.91 10.65
C VAL A 148 -23.71 -2.18 9.21
N ALA A 149 -24.45 -3.04 8.53
CA ALA A 149 -24.24 -3.35 7.12
C ALA A 149 -25.58 -3.40 6.40
N TRP A 150 -25.59 -2.92 5.15
CA TRP A 150 -26.75 -3.01 4.28
C TRP A 150 -26.34 -3.12 2.82
N ARG A 151 -27.27 -3.62 2.01
CA ARG A 151 -27.18 -3.56 0.55
C ARG A 151 -28.44 -2.97 -0.08
N MET A 152 -28.26 -2.34 -1.23
CA MET A 152 -29.32 -1.89 -2.13
C MET A 152 -28.97 -2.35 -3.55
N GLY A 153 -29.56 -3.46 -3.99
CA GLY A 153 -29.17 -4.11 -5.26
C GLY A 153 -27.75 -4.64 -5.17
N SER A 154 -26.88 -4.17 -6.08
CA SER A 154 -25.43 -4.49 -6.12
C SER A 154 -24.56 -3.42 -5.45
N ASN A 155 -25.10 -2.69 -4.47
CA ASN A 155 -24.37 -1.70 -3.69
C ASN A 155 -24.32 -2.15 -2.23
N TYR A 156 -23.13 -2.35 -1.69
CA TYR A 156 -22.91 -2.74 -0.30
C TYR A 156 -22.29 -1.58 0.47
N SER A 157 -22.70 -1.41 1.72
CA SER A 157 -22.14 -0.45 2.66
C SER A 157 -22.04 -1.10 4.02
N THR A 158 -20.88 -0.99 4.65
CA THR A 158 -20.56 -1.68 5.90
C THR A 158 -19.72 -0.79 6.79
N TYR A 159 -20.18 -0.62 8.02
CA TYR A 159 -19.39 -0.11 9.13
C TYR A 159 -19.24 -1.22 10.17
N ILE A 160 -18.04 -1.46 10.64
CA ILE A 160 -17.76 -2.40 11.74
C ILE A 160 -16.66 -1.88 12.66
N GLU A 161 -16.73 -2.30 13.93
CA GLU A 161 -15.66 -2.11 14.90
C GLU A 161 -14.68 -3.29 14.85
N VAL A 162 -13.39 -2.95 14.79
CA VAL A 162 -12.28 -3.91 14.67
C VAL A 162 -11.25 -3.57 15.75
N GLY A 163 -11.38 -4.21 16.92
CA GLY A 163 -10.60 -3.84 18.10
C GLY A 163 -10.89 -2.40 18.52
N ARG A 164 -9.87 -1.55 18.51
CA ARG A 164 -10.00 -0.11 18.83
C ARG A 164 -10.24 0.77 17.60
N SER A 165 -10.09 0.26 16.39
CA SER A 165 -10.34 0.99 15.16
C SER A 165 -11.75 0.74 14.64
N ALA A 166 -12.24 1.65 13.82
CA ALA A 166 -13.42 1.45 12.99
C ALA A 166 -13.00 1.23 11.53
N LEU A 167 -13.78 0.42 10.82
CA LEU A 167 -13.61 0.15 9.41
C LEU A 167 -14.91 0.46 8.68
N TRP A 168 -14.81 1.23 7.61
CA TRP A 168 -15.85 1.37 6.61
C TRP A 168 -15.44 0.62 5.35
N TRP A 169 -16.37 -0.12 4.77
CA TRP A 169 -16.22 -0.73 3.45
C TRP A 169 -17.43 -0.44 2.58
N GLY A 170 -17.18 -0.10 1.32
CA GLY A 170 -18.23 0.11 0.33
C GLY A 170 -17.81 -0.38 -1.04
N VAL A 171 -18.73 -1.03 -1.74
CA VAL A 171 -18.56 -1.43 -3.13
C VAL A 171 -19.88 -1.32 -3.87
N SER A 172 -19.78 -0.96 -5.14
CA SER A 172 -20.92 -0.83 -6.04
C SER A 172 -20.59 -1.46 -7.38
N GLY A 173 -21.44 -2.38 -7.84
CA GLY A 173 -21.33 -3.01 -9.15
C GLY A 173 -22.64 -3.04 -9.92
N ARG A 174 -22.63 -3.79 -11.01
CA ARG A 174 -23.77 -4.08 -11.87
C ARG A 174 -24.59 -5.25 -11.31
N PRO A 175 -25.85 -5.45 -11.75
CA PRO A 175 -26.70 -6.52 -11.24
C PRO A 175 -26.06 -7.92 -11.37
N GLU A 176 -25.38 -8.19 -12.48
CA GLU A 176 -24.70 -9.46 -12.77
C GLU A 176 -23.51 -9.74 -11.84
N GLU A 177 -22.93 -8.71 -11.23
CA GLU A 177 -21.79 -8.84 -10.32
C GLU A 177 -22.22 -9.17 -8.88
N LYS A 178 -23.53 -9.20 -8.59
CA LYS A 178 -24.07 -9.33 -7.24
C LYS A 178 -23.46 -10.51 -6.47
N ALA A 179 -23.36 -11.69 -7.09
CA ALA A 179 -22.83 -12.88 -6.43
C ALA A 179 -21.34 -12.73 -6.04
N VAL A 180 -20.55 -12.08 -6.90
CA VAL A 180 -19.14 -11.79 -6.62
C VAL A 180 -19.01 -10.77 -5.49
N LEU A 181 -19.84 -9.72 -5.50
CA LEU A 181 -19.84 -8.71 -4.43
C LEU A 181 -20.32 -9.28 -3.09
N GLU A 182 -21.23 -10.25 -3.11
CA GLU A 182 -21.64 -10.99 -1.91
C GLU A 182 -20.48 -11.83 -1.37
N LYS A 183 -19.74 -12.55 -2.23
CA LYS A 183 -18.50 -13.23 -1.83
C LYS A 183 -17.52 -12.24 -1.20
N TYR A 184 -17.35 -11.05 -1.81
CA TYR A 184 -16.45 -10.02 -1.29
C TYR A 184 -16.83 -9.54 0.11
N TYR A 185 -18.12 -9.27 0.32
CA TYR A 185 -18.65 -8.92 1.64
C TYR A 185 -18.39 -10.02 2.67
N LEU A 186 -18.66 -11.28 2.31
CA LEU A 186 -18.44 -12.44 3.19
C LEU A 186 -16.96 -12.66 3.52
N THR A 187 -16.06 -12.49 2.55
CA THR A 187 -14.60 -12.56 2.80
C THR A 187 -14.17 -11.48 3.79
N LEU A 188 -14.61 -10.23 3.59
CA LEU A 188 -14.30 -9.13 4.49
C LEU A 188 -14.79 -9.39 5.92
N ILE A 189 -16.08 -9.67 6.09
CA ILE A 189 -16.71 -9.70 7.42
C ILE A 189 -16.26 -10.88 8.26
N ASN A 190 -15.87 -12.00 7.63
CA ASN A 190 -15.37 -13.17 8.34
C ASN A 190 -13.85 -13.07 8.61
N GLY A 191 -13.10 -12.45 7.70
CA GLY A 191 -11.64 -12.41 7.75
C GLY A 191 -11.04 -11.21 8.50
N VAL A 192 -11.81 -10.17 8.76
CA VAL A 192 -11.32 -8.95 9.40
C VAL A 192 -11.02 -9.15 10.89
N GLN A 193 -9.86 -8.68 11.32
CA GLN A 193 -9.40 -8.73 12.70
C GLN A 193 -8.46 -7.56 13.04
N PRO A 194 -8.36 -7.15 14.33
CA PRO A 194 -7.40 -6.15 14.74
C PRO A 194 -5.97 -6.68 14.60
N ARG A 195 -5.06 -5.79 14.21
CA ARG A 195 -3.63 -6.10 14.04
C ARG A 195 -2.78 -4.95 14.57
N PRO A 196 -2.10 -5.09 15.71
CA PRO A 196 -1.14 -4.09 16.17
C PRO A 196 -0.01 -3.90 15.16
N LEU A 197 0.60 -2.71 15.16
CA LEU A 197 1.80 -2.45 14.37
C LEU A 197 2.89 -3.48 14.68
N PHE A 198 3.68 -3.80 13.66
CA PHE A 198 4.76 -4.79 13.69
C PHE A 198 4.34 -6.22 14.05
N THR A 199 3.05 -6.51 14.01
CA THR A 199 2.54 -7.89 14.12
C THR A 199 2.37 -8.45 12.71
N VAL A 200 3.16 -9.47 12.38
CA VAL A 200 3.13 -10.17 11.10
C VAL A 200 2.10 -11.30 11.15
N PRO A 201 1.04 -11.27 10.32
CA PRO A 201 0.07 -12.36 10.24
C PRO A 201 0.73 -13.67 9.78
N SER A 202 0.23 -14.79 10.29
CA SER A 202 0.72 -16.15 9.95
C SER A 202 -0.17 -16.90 8.95
N VAL A 203 -1.23 -16.24 8.47
CA VAL A 203 -2.21 -16.75 7.50
C VAL A 203 -2.29 -15.79 6.31
N PRO A 204 -2.75 -16.25 5.13
CA PRO A 204 -2.91 -15.40 3.96
C PRO A 204 -3.94 -14.29 4.21
N GLY A 205 -3.68 -13.11 3.67
CA GLY A 205 -4.54 -11.94 3.83
C GLY A 205 -3.83 -10.64 3.51
N VAL A 206 -4.49 -9.52 3.79
CA VAL A 206 -3.97 -8.16 3.54
C VAL A 206 -3.79 -7.37 4.82
N CYS A 207 -2.64 -6.72 4.96
CA CYS A 207 -2.33 -5.80 6.04
C CYS A 207 -2.75 -4.37 5.70
N LEU A 208 -3.52 -3.78 6.61
CA LEU A 208 -3.95 -2.38 6.61
C LEU A 208 -3.39 -1.69 7.88
N PRO A 209 -3.54 -0.36 8.02
CA PRO A 209 -3.29 0.30 9.30
C PRO A 209 -4.17 -0.32 10.39
N HIS A 210 -3.56 -0.84 11.46
CA HIS A 210 -4.24 -1.43 12.63
C HIS A 210 -5.15 -2.65 12.39
N VAL A 211 -5.29 -3.11 11.14
CA VAL A 211 -6.26 -4.11 10.71
C VAL A 211 -5.59 -5.14 9.81
N PHE A 212 -6.08 -6.37 9.87
CA PHE A 212 -5.79 -7.44 8.93
C PHE A 212 -7.08 -8.04 8.41
N ILE A 213 -7.09 -8.45 7.14
CA ILE A 213 -8.21 -9.20 6.56
C ILE A 213 -7.65 -10.49 5.96
N SER A 214 -7.98 -11.64 6.56
CA SER A 214 -7.61 -12.93 5.98
C SER A 214 -8.42 -13.21 4.71
N ASP A 215 -7.77 -13.80 3.71
CA ASP A 215 -8.42 -14.17 2.45
C ASP A 215 -7.82 -15.44 1.84
N ASP A 216 -8.27 -15.78 0.63
CA ASP A 216 -7.77 -16.92 -0.16
C ASP A 216 -6.54 -16.57 -1.01
N ALA A 217 -5.88 -15.43 -0.76
CA ALA A 217 -4.78 -14.87 -1.55
C ALA A 217 -5.11 -14.56 -3.03
N THR A 218 -6.36 -14.68 -3.49
CA THR A 218 -6.74 -14.37 -4.89
C THR A 218 -7.40 -13.01 -5.06
N THR A 219 -7.77 -12.40 -3.94
CA THR A 219 -8.65 -11.24 -3.92
C THR A 219 -7.97 -9.96 -4.47
N PRO A 220 -8.68 -9.15 -5.28
CA PRO A 220 -8.17 -7.86 -5.76
C PRO A 220 -7.93 -6.83 -4.66
N ARG A 221 -6.80 -6.13 -4.74
CA ARG A 221 -6.32 -5.14 -3.78
C ARG A 221 -5.49 -4.02 -4.42
N SER A 222 -5.56 -2.86 -3.79
CA SER A 222 -4.65 -1.73 -3.94
C SER A 222 -4.57 -1.06 -2.57
N ILE A 223 -3.54 -1.41 -1.81
CA ILE A 223 -3.35 -0.95 -0.44
C ILE A 223 -2.11 -0.09 -0.39
N SER A 224 -2.24 1.11 0.15
CA SER A 224 -1.11 1.93 0.50
C SER A 224 -1.23 2.52 1.91
N VAL A 225 -0.07 2.62 2.56
CA VAL A 225 0.07 3.04 3.95
C VAL A 225 1.27 3.96 4.07
N ALA A 226 1.12 5.00 4.88
CA ALA A 226 2.22 5.90 5.25
C ALA A 226 2.58 5.72 6.73
N TYR A 227 3.87 5.75 7.00
CA TYR A 227 4.49 5.72 8.31
C TYR A 227 5.34 6.97 8.51
N ARG A 228 5.43 7.47 9.73
CA ARG A 228 6.36 8.53 10.14
C ARG A 228 7.25 7.99 11.25
N LEU A 229 8.56 8.18 11.13
CA LEU A 229 9.49 7.73 12.16
C LEU A 229 9.38 8.64 13.39
N ARG A 230 9.41 8.07 14.60
CA ARG A 230 9.35 8.88 15.83
C ARG A 230 10.65 9.66 16.07
N GLU A 231 11.79 9.02 15.81
CA GLU A 231 13.13 9.61 15.99
C GLU A 231 13.45 10.65 14.91
N HIS A 232 12.92 10.44 13.70
CA HIS A 232 13.03 11.37 12.57
C HIS A 232 11.63 11.78 12.09
N PRO A 233 10.97 12.74 12.77
CA PRO A 233 9.60 13.17 12.44
C PRO A 233 9.50 13.92 11.11
N ASP A 234 10.64 14.28 10.51
CA ASP A 234 10.76 14.74 9.13
C ASP A 234 10.68 13.61 8.09
N VAL A 235 10.75 12.34 8.49
CA VAL A 235 10.74 11.23 7.54
C VAL A 235 9.36 10.60 7.43
N THR A 236 8.83 10.57 6.21
CA THR A 236 7.68 9.75 5.83
C THR A 236 8.13 8.58 4.96
N VAL A 237 7.72 7.37 5.35
CA VAL A 237 7.83 6.16 4.53
C VAL A 237 6.44 5.81 4.03
N TRP A 238 6.24 5.70 2.73
CA TRP A 238 4.98 5.22 2.14
C TRP A 238 5.24 3.98 1.32
N MET A 239 4.29 3.05 1.38
CA MET A 239 4.36 1.78 0.66
C MET A 239 3.00 1.52 0.01
N GLU A 240 3.02 1.14 -1.26
CA GLU A 240 1.88 0.64 -2.04
C GLU A 240 2.13 -0.80 -2.46
N ASP A 241 1.12 -1.62 -2.22
CA ASP A 241 0.96 -2.96 -2.74
C ASP A 241 -0.36 -3.03 -3.51
N ARG A 242 -0.30 -3.32 -4.81
CA ARG A 242 -1.50 -3.49 -5.64
C ARG A 242 -1.34 -4.64 -6.62
N ASN A 243 -2.46 -5.22 -7.07
CA ASN A 243 -2.40 -6.23 -8.12
C ASN A 243 -1.61 -5.69 -9.33
N ALA A 244 -0.79 -6.56 -9.91
CA ALA A 244 -0.13 -6.23 -11.16
C ALA A 244 -1.19 -5.93 -12.24
N ARG A 245 -1.09 -4.76 -12.86
CA ARG A 245 -2.03 -4.38 -13.92
C ARG A 245 -1.76 -5.17 -15.19
N LEU A 246 -2.80 -5.70 -15.82
CA LEU A 246 -2.73 -6.16 -17.21
C LEU A 246 -2.53 -4.94 -18.12
N VAL A 247 -1.64 -5.08 -19.10
CA VAL A 247 -1.53 -4.09 -20.18
C VAL A 247 -2.74 -4.30 -21.08
N ASP A 248 -3.57 -3.27 -21.22
CA ASP A 248 -4.69 -3.31 -22.16
C ASP A 248 -4.18 -3.54 -23.59
N LYS A 249 -4.93 -4.28 -24.40
CA LYS A 249 -4.55 -4.64 -25.79
C LYS A 249 -4.28 -3.43 -26.67
N ILE A 250 -4.90 -2.29 -26.34
CA ILE A 250 -4.79 -1.02 -27.07
C ILE A 250 -3.84 -0.03 -26.34
N GLY A 251 -3.45 -0.34 -25.11
CA GLY A 251 -2.62 0.53 -24.28
C GLY A 251 -1.14 0.43 -24.62
N ASN A 252 -0.40 1.54 -24.47
CA ASN A 252 1.05 1.54 -24.58
C ASN A 252 1.67 0.75 -23.40
N PRO A 253 2.37 -0.38 -23.64
CA PRO A 253 2.98 -1.16 -22.57
C PRO A 253 3.98 -0.36 -21.73
N SER A 254 4.67 0.63 -22.31
CA SER A 254 5.68 1.42 -21.58
C SER A 254 5.07 2.29 -20.47
N ALA A 255 3.80 2.67 -20.59
CA ALA A 255 3.07 3.42 -19.57
C ALA A 255 2.89 2.63 -18.25
N TYR A 256 3.08 1.31 -18.29
CA TYR A 256 3.01 0.43 -17.12
C TYR A 256 4.38 0.03 -16.59
N SER A 257 5.47 0.54 -17.19
CA SER A 257 6.83 0.27 -16.71
C SER A 257 7.06 0.84 -15.31
N ALA A 258 8.04 0.28 -14.61
CA ALA A 258 8.44 0.79 -13.30
C ALA A 258 8.88 2.27 -13.37
N ALA A 259 9.62 2.65 -14.42
CA ALA A 259 10.04 4.02 -14.68
C ALA A 259 8.87 4.97 -14.96
N ALA A 260 7.92 4.60 -15.84
CA ALA A 260 6.75 5.44 -16.11
C ALA A 260 5.89 5.68 -14.85
N ARG A 261 5.79 4.69 -13.97
CA ARG A 261 5.13 4.86 -12.67
C ARG A 261 5.90 5.81 -11.75
N ALA A 262 7.24 5.73 -11.74
CA ALA A 262 8.07 6.66 -10.99
C ALA A 262 7.97 8.10 -11.52
N ASP A 263 7.96 8.27 -12.85
CA ASP A 263 7.71 9.56 -13.51
C ASP A 263 6.36 10.13 -13.09
N PHE A 264 5.29 9.32 -13.17
CA PHE A 264 3.95 9.77 -12.80
C PHE A 264 3.90 10.20 -11.34
N PHE A 265 4.54 9.46 -10.44
CA PHE A 265 4.60 9.82 -9.02
C PHE A 265 5.27 11.20 -8.82
N TRP A 266 6.48 11.40 -9.36
CA TRP A 266 7.22 12.64 -9.15
C TRP A 266 6.59 13.84 -9.85
N MET A 267 6.07 13.64 -11.06
CA MET A 267 5.66 14.73 -11.95
C MET A 267 4.17 15.07 -11.89
N GLN A 268 3.32 14.15 -11.43
CA GLN A 268 1.87 14.36 -11.37
C GLN A 268 1.34 14.26 -9.94
N ASP A 269 1.57 13.13 -9.27
CA ASP A 269 0.97 12.89 -7.95
C ASP A 269 1.59 13.79 -6.88
N TYR A 270 2.91 13.85 -6.82
CA TYR A 270 3.63 14.55 -5.76
C TYR A 270 3.99 16.00 -6.11
N ALA A 271 3.96 16.36 -7.40
CA ALA A 271 4.44 17.64 -7.92
C ALA A 271 3.76 18.88 -7.30
N GLY A 272 2.48 18.78 -6.93
CA GLY A 272 1.71 19.92 -6.38
C GLY A 272 2.29 20.55 -5.11
N ASN A 273 3.16 19.82 -4.40
CA ASN A 273 3.77 20.23 -3.14
C ASN A 273 5.14 20.94 -3.30
N TYR A 274 5.68 21.03 -4.53
CA TYR A 274 7.05 21.48 -4.79
C TYR A 274 7.12 22.45 -5.96
N GLN A 275 8.19 23.26 -5.96
CA GLN A 275 8.53 24.13 -7.08
C GLN A 275 9.26 23.34 -8.18
N SER A 276 10.14 22.42 -7.80
CA SER A 276 10.85 21.56 -8.75
C SER A 276 11.33 20.26 -8.10
N VAL A 277 11.51 19.25 -8.94
CA VAL A 277 12.11 17.95 -8.61
C VAL A 277 13.32 17.76 -9.51
N ARG A 278 14.46 17.38 -8.94
CA ARG A 278 15.72 17.20 -9.69
C ARG A 278 16.42 15.92 -9.24
N SER A 279 16.84 15.08 -10.20
CA SER A 279 17.66 13.90 -9.89
C SER A 279 18.97 14.31 -9.20
N LEU A 280 19.35 13.55 -8.17
CA LEU A 280 20.64 13.63 -7.50
C LEU A 280 21.66 12.66 -8.09
N TRP A 281 21.27 11.87 -9.09
CA TRP A 281 22.15 11.05 -9.90
C TRP A 281 22.29 11.62 -11.31
N GLN A 282 23.29 11.12 -12.05
CA GLN A 282 23.47 11.48 -13.46
C GLN A 282 22.30 10.99 -14.32
N GLU A 283 21.77 9.80 -14.02
CA GLU A 283 20.56 9.26 -14.62
C GLU A 283 19.32 9.67 -13.81
N LEU A 284 18.14 9.65 -14.43
CA LEU A 284 16.86 9.82 -13.72
C LEU A 284 16.55 8.61 -12.83
N TYR A 285 16.89 7.43 -13.32
CA TYR A 285 16.55 6.14 -12.72
C TYR A 285 17.75 5.20 -12.79
N LYS A 286 17.86 4.32 -11.79
CA LYS A 286 18.77 3.17 -11.80
C LYS A 286 17.96 1.89 -11.72
N ASP A 287 18.31 0.92 -12.54
CA ASP A 287 17.77 -0.43 -12.40
C ASP A 287 18.22 -1.04 -11.07
N VAL A 288 17.30 -1.72 -10.39
CA VAL A 288 17.56 -2.34 -9.10
C VAL A 288 16.84 -3.69 -9.01
N THR A 289 17.48 -4.63 -8.34
CA THR A 289 16.85 -5.89 -7.93
C THR A 289 16.82 -5.94 -6.41
N VAL A 290 15.61 -6.03 -5.85
CA VAL A 290 15.36 -6.23 -4.42
C VAL A 290 14.67 -7.59 -4.22
N PRO A 291 14.58 -8.13 -2.99
CA PRO A 291 13.92 -9.43 -2.79
C PRO A 291 12.46 -9.46 -3.23
N ALA A 292 11.78 -8.31 -3.26
CA ALA A 292 10.42 -8.17 -3.77
C ALA A 292 10.30 -8.20 -5.32
N GLY A 293 11.40 -8.01 -6.06
CA GLY A 293 11.40 -8.04 -7.53
C GLY A 293 12.39 -7.09 -8.19
N ARG A 294 12.31 -7.01 -9.52
CA ARG A 294 13.08 -6.07 -10.34
C ARG A 294 12.30 -4.77 -10.54
N GLY A 295 13.00 -3.65 -10.48
CA GLY A 295 12.37 -2.35 -10.57
C GLY A 295 13.39 -1.26 -10.88
N VAL A 296 12.98 -0.03 -10.65
CA VAL A 296 13.86 1.14 -10.70
C VAL A 296 13.85 1.87 -9.38
N GLU A 297 14.99 2.46 -9.03
CA GLU A 297 15.09 3.45 -7.98
C GLU A 297 15.35 4.85 -8.55
N SER A 298 14.95 5.87 -7.81
CA SER A 298 15.30 7.27 -8.05
C SER A 298 15.62 7.97 -6.73
N PHE A 299 16.52 8.95 -6.80
CA PHE A 299 16.88 9.78 -5.66
C PHE A 299 16.91 11.24 -6.09
N VAL A 300 16.09 12.07 -5.45
CA VAL A 300 15.78 13.42 -5.93
C VAL A 300 15.97 14.46 -4.83
N ALA A 301 16.33 15.67 -5.25
CA ALA A 301 16.16 16.89 -4.49
C ALA A 301 14.81 17.52 -4.83
N LEU A 302 14.15 18.03 -3.80
CA LEU A 302 12.82 18.59 -3.84
C LEU A 302 12.90 20.05 -3.39
N LYS A 303 12.71 20.99 -4.32
CA LYS A 303 12.69 22.42 -3.99
C LYS A 303 11.29 22.80 -3.53
N ARG A 304 11.14 23.20 -2.27
CA ARG A 304 9.88 23.66 -1.69
C ARG A 304 9.54 25.07 -2.18
N LYS A 305 8.25 25.45 -2.07
CA LYS A 305 7.77 26.79 -2.44
C LYS A 305 8.36 27.91 -1.56
N ASP A 306 8.73 27.61 -0.33
CA ASP A 306 9.42 28.53 0.59
C ASP A 306 10.94 28.62 0.33
N GLY A 307 11.44 27.93 -0.70
CA GLY A 307 12.84 27.90 -1.06
C GLY A 307 13.68 26.89 -0.28
N THR A 308 13.12 26.15 0.67
CA THR A 308 13.86 25.06 1.34
C THR A 308 14.06 23.87 0.39
N GLU A 309 15.08 23.06 0.65
CA GLU A 309 15.36 21.85 -0.12
C GLU A 309 15.19 20.61 0.75
N ASP A 310 14.49 19.62 0.22
CA ASP A 310 14.27 18.30 0.80
C ASP A 310 14.74 17.20 -0.13
N TYR A 311 14.71 15.95 0.35
CA TYR A 311 15.21 14.80 -0.38
C TYR A 311 14.18 13.68 -0.38
N GLY A 312 14.14 12.94 -1.49
CA GLY A 312 13.24 11.81 -1.67
C GLY A 312 13.92 10.64 -2.35
N TYR A 313 13.76 9.45 -1.78
CA TYR A 313 14.06 8.17 -2.42
C TYR A 313 12.75 7.50 -2.83
N LEU A 314 12.73 6.89 -4.02
CA LEU A 314 11.59 6.12 -4.49
C LEU A 314 12.07 4.81 -5.14
N LEU A 315 11.41 3.71 -4.79
CA LEU A 315 11.47 2.42 -5.46
C LEU A 315 10.14 2.16 -6.17
N SER A 316 10.20 1.68 -7.41
CA SER A 316 9.06 1.22 -8.18
C SER A 316 9.34 -0.18 -8.74
N VAL A 317 8.49 -1.15 -8.43
CA VAL A 317 8.61 -2.54 -8.90
C VAL A 317 7.40 -2.85 -9.76
N ARG A 318 7.66 -3.44 -10.94
CA ARG A 318 6.63 -3.90 -11.85
C ARG A 318 6.30 -5.36 -11.52
N GLY A 319 5.04 -5.62 -11.22
CA GLY A 319 4.54 -6.97 -11.01
C GLY A 319 4.28 -7.73 -12.31
N GLU A 320 3.90 -9.00 -12.16
CA GLU A 320 3.58 -9.91 -13.26
C GLU A 320 2.12 -10.36 -13.17
N PRO A 321 1.21 -9.81 -13.99
CA PRO A 321 -0.23 -10.04 -13.84
C PRO A 321 -0.69 -11.48 -14.12
N ASN A 322 0.13 -12.25 -14.84
CA ASN A 322 -0.17 -13.63 -15.23
C ASN A 322 0.73 -14.66 -14.52
N ALA A 323 1.46 -14.24 -13.48
CA ALA A 323 2.28 -15.16 -12.70
C ALA A 323 1.40 -16.14 -11.91
N LYS A 324 1.88 -17.38 -11.73
CA LYS A 324 1.21 -18.39 -10.89
C LYS A 324 1.18 -17.98 -9.43
N GLU A 325 2.24 -17.31 -8.99
CA GLU A 325 2.37 -16.72 -7.66
C GLU A 325 2.03 -15.23 -7.73
N ASP A 326 1.55 -14.68 -6.62
CA ASP A 326 1.24 -13.25 -6.53
C ASP A 326 2.53 -12.41 -6.69
N ARG A 327 2.63 -11.71 -7.81
CA ARG A 327 3.73 -10.79 -8.15
C ARG A 327 3.13 -9.39 -8.33
N PRO A 328 2.89 -8.64 -7.25
CA PRO A 328 2.20 -7.37 -7.30
C PRO A 328 3.06 -6.24 -7.90
N ASP A 329 2.37 -5.20 -8.33
CA ASP A 329 2.95 -3.89 -8.57
C ASP A 329 3.24 -3.24 -7.21
N LEU A 330 4.49 -2.87 -6.95
CA LEU A 330 4.89 -2.21 -5.69
C LEU A 330 5.47 -0.83 -5.94
N MET A 331 5.30 0.06 -4.97
CA MET A 331 5.99 1.34 -4.94
C MET A 331 6.25 1.75 -3.50
N MET A 332 7.43 2.28 -3.22
CA MET A 332 7.82 2.72 -1.88
C MET A 332 8.58 4.03 -1.98
N TYR A 333 8.26 5.01 -1.14
CA TYR A 333 9.08 6.21 -1.00
C TYR A 333 9.56 6.40 0.43
N VAL A 334 10.71 7.07 0.56
CA VAL A 334 11.18 7.73 1.78
C VAL A 334 11.40 9.19 1.43
N ILE A 335 10.61 10.07 2.02
CA ILE A 335 10.69 11.50 1.74
C ILE A 335 10.88 12.27 3.03
N ARG A 336 11.81 13.22 2.99
CA ARG A 336 12.07 14.16 4.06
C ARG A 336 11.22 15.41 3.92
N ASP A 337 10.73 15.91 5.04
CA ASP A 337 10.25 17.27 5.24
C ASP A 337 10.95 17.90 6.45
N ALA A 338 12.06 18.57 6.20
CA ALA A 338 12.93 19.10 7.25
C ALA A 338 12.23 20.07 8.21
N ALA A 339 11.11 20.68 7.80
CA ALA A 339 10.35 21.58 8.67
C ALA A 339 9.76 20.83 9.88
N HIS A 340 9.39 19.56 9.74
CA HIS A 340 8.80 18.79 10.83
C HIS A 340 9.81 18.40 11.92
N ALA A 341 11.06 18.10 11.56
CA ALA A 341 12.13 17.90 12.54
C ALA A 341 12.46 19.19 13.28
N ARG A 342 12.66 20.30 12.54
CA ARG A 342 12.96 21.61 13.14
C ARG A 342 11.87 22.09 14.09
N ALA A 343 10.60 21.89 13.74
CA ALA A 343 9.46 22.24 14.59
C ALA A 343 9.45 21.47 15.93
N LYS A 344 10.15 20.33 16.00
CA LYS A 344 10.30 19.51 17.21
C LYS A 344 11.68 19.64 17.86
N GLY A 345 12.52 20.57 17.39
CA GLY A 345 13.88 20.78 17.91
C GLY A 345 14.84 19.62 17.60
N VAL A 346 14.56 18.84 16.56
CA VAL A 346 15.39 17.72 16.10
C VAL A 346 16.12 18.13 14.81
N ASP A 347 17.36 17.71 14.67
CA ASP A 347 18.10 17.89 13.42
C ASP A 347 17.49 17.01 12.31
N PRO A 348 17.14 17.60 11.14
CA PRO A 348 16.63 16.83 10.02
C PRO A 348 17.62 15.76 9.57
N ILE A 349 17.11 14.61 9.13
CA ILE A 349 17.96 13.57 8.56
C ILE A 349 18.74 14.13 7.35
N SER A 350 20.00 13.70 7.22
CA SER A 350 20.86 14.11 6.11
C SER A 350 20.34 13.54 4.78
N ARG A 351 20.82 14.12 3.68
CA ARG A 351 20.56 13.62 2.32
C ARG A 351 20.98 12.14 2.19
N GLU A 352 22.19 11.83 2.64
CA GLU A 352 22.75 10.48 2.62
C GLU A 352 21.92 9.53 3.49
N GLY A 353 21.43 10.01 4.64
CA GLY A 353 20.55 9.24 5.52
C GLY A 353 19.21 8.90 4.88
N VAL A 354 18.60 9.80 4.08
CA VAL A 354 17.39 9.48 3.31
C VAL A 354 17.66 8.36 2.31
N LEU A 355 18.78 8.43 1.59
CA LEU A 355 19.17 7.43 0.61
C LEU A 355 19.43 6.06 1.25
N GLU A 356 20.20 6.03 2.33
CA GLU A 356 20.52 4.81 3.06
C GLU A 356 19.27 4.16 3.66
N LEU A 357 18.40 4.97 4.28
CA LEU A 357 17.12 4.52 4.82
C LEU A 357 16.25 3.92 3.73
N GLY A 358 16.09 4.61 2.60
CA GLY A 358 15.32 4.14 1.44
C GLY A 358 15.83 2.81 0.90
N LYS A 359 17.15 2.70 0.67
CA LYS A 359 17.77 1.47 0.19
C LYS A 359 17.64 0.31 1.16
N THR A 360 17.76 0.58 2.45
CA THR A 360 17.67 -0.46 3.49
C THR A 360 16.24 -0.96 3.64
N ILE A 361 15.24 -0.07 3.58
CA ILE A 361 13.83 -0.49 3.55
C ILE A 361 13.55 -1.30 2.28
N ALA A 362 13.97 -0.82 1.11
CA ALA A 362 13.83 -1.51 -0.17
C ALA A 362 14.42 -2.93 -0.15
N ALA A 363 15.63 -3.09 0.40
CA ALA A 363 16.30 -4.38 0.53
C ALA A 363 15.58 -5.36 1.49
N SER A 364 14.76 -4.85 2.40
CA SER A 364 13.96 -5.68 3.31
C SER A 364 12.63 -6.16 2.73
N MET A 365 12.19 -5.57 1.61
CA MET A 365 10.88 -5.83 1.03
C MET A 365 10.80 -7.24 0.46
N ARG A 366 9.76 -7.99 0.85
CA ARG A 366 9.52 -9.36 0.38
C ARG A 366 8.03 -9.74 0.50
N PRO A 367 7.55 -10.75 -0.23
CA PRO A 367 6.17 -11.22 -0.09
C PRO A 367 5.83 -11.64 1.36
N LEU A 368 4.58 -11.39 1.76
CA LEU A 368 4.00 -11.98 2.96
C LEU A 368 3.93 -13.50 2.78
N PRO A 369 4.47 -14.30 3.72
CA PRO A 369 4.42 -15.75 3.61
C PRO A 369 2.98 -16.25 3.51
N VAL A 370 2.71 -17.02 2.45
CA VAL A 370 1.50 -17.84 2.30
C VAL A 370 1.94 -19.24 2.73
N LYS A 371 1.36 -19.78 3.81
CA LYS A 371 1.68 -21.14 4.28
C LYS A 371 1.15 -22.19 3.31
#